data_AF-A0A4R5NC91-F1
#
_entry.id   AF-A0A4R5NC91-F1
#
_cell.length_a   1.000
_cell.length_b   1.000
_cell.length_c   1.000
_cell.angle_alpha   90.00
_cell.angle_beta   90.00
_cell.angle_gamma   90.00
#
_symmetry.space_group_name_H-M   'P 1'
#
loop_
_entity.id
_entity.type
_entity.pdbx_description
1 polymer ?
#
loop_
_entity_poly.entity_id
_entity_poly.type
_entity_poly.pdbx_seq_one_letter_code
_entity_poly.pdbx_strand_id
1 'polypeptide(L)' 'MNIAAIYHRPESEYAFLYTKDLFHIRIRTARKDIKSVGLIHGDPYKMNKKDWQNNESKMALTLSTEIYDYWEIEI' A
#
# COMPACT_ATOMS: atom_id res chain seq x y z
N MET A 1 -1.76 13.95 -10.78
CA MET A 1 -1.44 13.47 -9.43
C MET A 1 -1.81 14.51 -8.39
N ASN A 2 -2.97 14.33 -7.78
CA ASN A 2 -3.46 15.05 -6.62
C ASN A 2 -2.88 14.44 -5.34
N ILE A 3 -1.77 15.01 -4.87
CA ILE A 3 -1.03 14.50 -3.69
C ILE A 3 -1.89 14.57 -2.42
N ALA A 4 -2.77 15.58 -2.30
CA ALA A 4 -3.64 15.74 -1.13
C ALA A 4 -4.68 14.61 -0.98
N ALA A 5 -4.91 13.84 -2.05
CA ALA A 5 -5.80 12.67 -2.03
C ALA A 5 -5.07 11.35 -1.73
N ILE A 6 -3.73 11.36 -1.66
CA ILE A 6 -2.93 10.19 -1.30
C ILE A 6 -2.91 10.06 0.22
N TYR A 7 -3.38 8.92 0.74
CA TYR A 7 -3.42 8.71 2.19
C TYR A 7 -3.27 7.24 2.59
N HIS A 8 -2.41 7.02 3.59
CA HIS A 8 -2.20 5.77 4.30
C HIS A 8 -1.90 6.09 5.77
N ARG A 9 -2.32 5.20 6.68
CA ARG A 9 -1.97 5.24 8.10
C ARG A 9 -1.61 3.81 8.54
N PRO A 10 -0.53 3.59 9.32
CA PRO A 10 -0.09 2.24 9.69
C PRO A 10 -0.92 1.64 10.84
N GLU A 11 -2.25 1.72 10.74
CA GLU A 11 -3.21 1.20 11.72
C GLU A 11 -4.63 1.13 11.12
N SER A 12 -5.56 0.54 11.89
CA SER A 12 -6.99 0.48 11.58
C SER A 12 -7.26 -0.16 10.21
N GLU A 13 -8.13 0.43 9.39
CA GLU A 13 -8.55 -0.08 8.08
C GLU A 13 -7.48 0.05 6.98
N TYR A 14 -6.34 0.69 7.30
CA TYR A 14 -5.25 0.94 6.36
C TYR A 14 -4.05 0.01 6.54
N ALA A 15 -3.86 -0.55 7.74
CA ALA A 15 -2.84 -1.55 8.00
C ALA A 15 -3.27 -2.44 9.18
N PHE A 16 -3.55 -3.71 8.91
CA PHE A 16 -4.02 -4.63 9.93
C PHE A 16 -3.65 -6.09 9.62
N LEU A 17 -3.57 -6.88 10.68
CA LEU A 17 -3.36 -8.32 10.60
C LEU A 17 -4.70 -9.01 10.31
N TYR A 18 -4.81 -9.70 9.17
CA TYR A 18 -6.03 -10.45 8.81
C TYR A 18 -6.00 -11.88 9.35
N THR A 19 -4.82 -12.51 9.28
CA THR A 19 -4.51 -13.75 9.99
C THR A 19 -3.12 -13.64 10.60
N LYS A 20 -2.76 -14.57 11.48
CA LYS A 20 -1.47 -14.57 12.21
C LYS A 20 -0.26 -14.22 11.32
N ASP A 21 -0.26 -14.69 10.07
CA ASP A 21 0.85 -14.59 9.13
C ASP A 21 0.46 -13.86 7.83
N LEU A 22 -0.64 -13.09 7.82
CA LEU A 22 -1.09 -12.32 6.66
C LEU A 22 -1.49 -10.89 7.04
N PHE A 23 -0.75 -9.92 6.52
CA PHE A 23 -0.92 -8.51 6.81
C PHE A 23 -1.49 -7.76 5.62
N HIS A 24 -2.57 -7.00 5.84
CA HIS A 24 -3.20 -6.20 4.80
C HIS A 24 -2.71 -4.76 4.87
N ILE A 25 -2.32 -4.23 3.72
CA ILE A 25 -1.92 -2.83 3.56
C ILE A 25 -2.81 -2.20 2.51
N ARG A 26 -3.34 -1.02 2.82
CA ARG A 26 -4.19 -0.24 1.93
C ARG A 26 -3.65 1.18 1.78
N ILE A 27 -3.82 1.78 0.62
CA ILE A 27 -3.63 3.21 0.38
C ILE A 27 -4.77 3.73 -0.49
N ARG A 28 -5.22 4.96 -0.24
CA ARG A 28 -6.18 5.62 -1.13
C ARG A 28 -5.51 6.68 -2.00
N THR A 29 -6.06 6.91 -3.18
CA THR A 29 -5.68 7.95 -4.14
C THR A 29 -6.93 8.64 -4.68
N ALA A 30 -6.80 9.81 -5.31
CA ALA A 30 -7.92 10.37 -6.07
C ALA A 30 -8.35 9.39 -7.17
N ARG A 31 -9.66 9.30 -7.41
CA ARG A 31 -10.23 8.39 -8.42
C ARG A 31 -9.65 8.66 -9.81
N LYS A 32 -9.19 7.61 -10.49
CA LYS A 32 -8.58 7.62 -11.83
C LYS A 32 -7.34 8.52 -11.99
N ASP A 33 -6.72 8.95 -10.90
CA ASP A 33 -5.56 9.86 -10.95
C ASP A 33 -4.22 9.10 -10.98
N ILE A 34 -4.18 7.86 -10.47
CA ILE A 34 -2.97 7.02 -10.40
C ILE A 34 -3.12 5.79 -11.29
N LYS A 35 -2.06 5.47 -12.05
CA LYS A 35 -2.05 4.31 -12.97
C LYS A 35 -1.69 2.99 -12.29
N SER A 36 -0.78 3.04 -11.32
CA SER A 36 -0.28 1.87 -10.59
C SER A 36 0.30 2.28 -9.25
N VAL A 37 0.23 1.38 -8.28
CA VAL A 37 0.84 1.54 -6.96
C VAL A 37 1.68 0.31 -6.65
N GLY A 38 2.88 0.55 -6.14
CA GLY A 38 3.80 -0.48 -5.66
C GLY A 38 4.14 -0.26 -4.19
N LEU A 39 4.17 -1.33 -3.41
CA LEU A 39 4.60 -1.34 -2.02
C LEU A 39 6.08 -1.69 -1.96
N ILE A 40 6.88 -0.82 -1.35
CA ILE A 40 8.27 -1.12 -0.95
C ILE A 40 8.23 -1.56 0.51
N HIS A 41 8.66 -2.79 0.78
CA HIS A 41 8.59 -3.36 2.13
C HIS A 41 9.71 -4.36 2.42
N GLY A 42 9.87 -4.70 3.70
CA GLY A 42 10.79 -5.72 4.17
C GLY A 42 10.89 -5.77 5.71
N ASP A 43 11.81 -6.58 6.21
CA ASP A 43 12.25 -6.70 7.62
C ASP A 43 13.21 -5.58 8.12
N PRO A 44 12.78 -4.61 8.95
CA PRO A 44 13.50 -3.35 9.22
C PRO A 44 14.94 -3.55 9.72
N TYR A 45 15.26 -4.71 10.29
CA TYR A 45 16.62 -5.07 10.72
C TYR A 45 17.59 -5.40 9.58
N LYS A 46 17.08 -5.54 8.34
CA LYS A 46 17.86 -5.78 7.11
C LYS A 46 18.02 -4.53 6.24
N MET A 47 17.58 -3.36 6.70
CA MET A 47 17.57 -2.11 5.93
C MET A 47 18.95 -1.68 5.41
N ASN A 48 20.04 -2.09 6.07
CA ASN A 48 21.42 -1.77 5.65
C ASN A 48 21.92 -2.60 4.45
N LYS A 49 21.15 -3.56 3.95
CA LYS A 49 21.51 -4.35 2.76
C LYS A 49 21.07 -3.60 1.49
N LYS A 50 21.95 -3.56 0.48
CA LYS A 50 21.68 -2.93 -0.84
C LYS A 50 20.35 -3.38 -1.47
N ASP A 51 19.87 -4.58 -1.14
CA ASP A 51 18.68 -5.18 -1.74
C ASP A 51 17.37 -4.78 -1.06
N TRP A 52 17.41 -4.00 0.01
CA TRP A 52 16.23 -3.59 0.78
C TRP A 52 15.16 -2.88 -0.07
N GLN A 53 15.59 -2.02 -0.98
CA GLN A 53 14.71 -1.14 -1.77
C GLN A 53 14.24 -1.77 -3.09
N ASN A 54 14.74 -2.96 -3.45
CA ASN A 54 14.44 -3.58 -4.75
C ASN A 54 13.20 -4.48 -4.76
N ASN A 55 12.57 -4.69 -3.59
CA ASN A 55 11.37 -5.51 -3.47
C ASN A 55 10.11 -4.64 -3.58
N GLU A 56 9.76 -4.29 -4.81
CA GLU A 56 8.46 -3.66 -5.10
C GLU A 56 7.40 -4.74 -5.30
N SER A 57 6.32 -4.68 -4.52
CA SER A 57 5.16 -5.55 -4.68
C SER A 57 3.98 -4.77 -5.21
N LYS A 58 3.46 -5.15 -6.37
CA LYS A 58 2.36 -4.43 -7.04
C LYS A 58 1.06 -4.55 -6.23
N MET A 59 0.44 -3.41 -5.92
CA MET A 59 -0.86 -3.36 -5.25
C MET A 59 -2.01 -3.49 -6.25
N ALA A 60 -3.11 -4.11 -5.83
CA ALA A 60 -4.33 -4.27 -6.62
C ALA A 60 -5.30 -3.13 -6.33
N LEU A 61 -5.93 -2.57 -7.37
CA LEU A 61 -7.09 -1.68 -7.21
C LEU A 61 -8.30 -2.55 -6.85
N THR A 62 -8.77 -2.47 -5.60
CA THR A 62 -9.83 -3.34 -5.07
C THR A 62 -11.18 -2.65 -4.97
N LEU A 63 -11.18 -1.34 -4.73
CA LEU A 63 -12.38 -0.55 -4.50
C LEU A 63 -12.25 0.84 -5.12
N SER A 64 -13.33 1.33 -5.70
CA SER A 64 -13.47 2.72 -6.11
C SER A 64 -14.75 3.30 -5.53
N THR A 65 -14.65 4.47 -4.93
CA THR A 65 -15.79 5.29 -4.50
C THR A 65 -16.06 6.36 -5.56
N GLU A 66 -16.90 7.35 -5.24
CA GLU A 66 -17.12 8.49 -6.13
C GLU A 66 -15.83 9.29 -6.38
N ILE A 67 -15.02 9.48 -5.32
CA ILE A 67 -13.87 10.40 -5.32
C ILE A 67 -12.51 9.74 -5.06
N TYR A 68 -12.46 8.50 -4.55
CA TYR A 68 -11.22 7.78 -4.25
C TYR A 68 -11.15 6.41 -4.91
N ASP A 69 -9.92 6.01 -5.24
CA ASP A 69 -9.51 4.64 -5.56
C ASP A 69 -8.71 4.07 -4.38
N TYR A 70 -8.94 2.81 -4.04
CA TYR A 70 -8.28 2.10 -2.95
C TYR A 70 -7.45 0.95 -3.52
N TRP A 71 -6.18 0.95 -3.14
CA TRP A 71 -5.20 -0.03 -3.53
C TRP A 71 -4.84 -0.88 -2.33
N GLU A 72 -4.84 -2.20 -2.49
CA GLU A 72 -4.59 -3.15 -1.41
C GLU A 72 -3.58 -4.20 -1.81
N ILE A 73 -2.88 -4.74 -0.81
CA ILE A 73 -1.98 -5.88 -0.94
C ILE A 73 -1.94 -6.65 0.38
N GLU A 74 -1.73 -7.95 0.27
CA GLU A 74 -1.50 -8.87 1.38
C GLU A 74 -0.03 -9.27 1.37
N ILE A 75 0.65 -9.16 2.51
CA ILE A 75 2.07 -9.49 2.73
C ILE A 75 2.21 -10.51 3.84
#